data_AF-K3XRG5-F1
#
_entry.id   AF-K3XRG5-F1
#
_cell.length_a   1.000
_cell.length_b   1.000
_cell.length_c   1.000
_cell.angle_alpha   90.00
_cell.angle_beta   90.00
_cell.angle_gamma   90.00
#
_symmetry.space_group_name_H-M   'P 1'
#
loop_
_entity.id
_entity.type
_entity.pdbx_description
1 polymer ?
#
loop_
_entity_poly.entity_id
_entity_poly.type
_entity_poly.pdbx_seq_one_letter_code
_entity_poly.pdbx_strand_id
1 'polypeptide(L)'
;MFTAHQVLGEDDRYPQKDVFVEKCMDAIEIGTDYVNPSQSYIHTVEKYDMECICRVINPTDETKISIMKTLRLAYVCHQPIPMGRKCGTWTISATNIDTSLKALSMANGPVIYEDDEK
;
A
#
# COMPACT_ATOMS: atom_id res chain seq x y z
N MET A 1 -24.63 -29.99 -5.19
CA MET A 1 -23.34 -30.44 -4.63
C MET A 1 -22.27 -29.77 -5.47
N PHE A 2 -21.58 -28.76 -4.95
CA PHE A 2 -20.47 -28.12 -5.68
C PHE A 2 -19.17 -28.57 -5.02
N THR A 3 -18.61 -29.66 -5.53
CA THR A 3 -17.22 -30.00 -5.28
C THR A 3 -16.39 -29.34 -6.37
N ALA A 4 -15.85 -28.16 -6.07
CA ALA A 4 -14.73 -27.61 -6.82
C ALA A 4 -13.47 -27.85 -5.97
N HIS A 5 -12.73 -28.91 -6.28
CA HIS A 5 -11.35 -29.04 -5.84
C HIS A 5 -10.55 -28.01 -6.64
N GLN A 6 -10.24 -26.86 -6.05
CA GLN A 6 -9.25 -25.95 -6.62
C GLN A 6 -7.86 -26.54 -6.33
N VAL A 7 -7.37 -27.28 -7.31
CA VAL A 7 -5.96 -27.67 -7.47
C VAL A 7 -5.15 -26.38 -7.66
N LEU A 8 -4.24 -26.11 -6.72
CA LEU A 8 -3.09 -25.18 -6.81
C LEU A 8 -3.23 -24.06 -7.85
N GLY A 9 -4.17 -23.14 -7.65
CA GLY A 9 -4.25 -21.90 -8.42
C GLY A 9 -3.29 -20.89 -7.81
N GLU A 10 -2.36 -20.36 -8.61
CA GLU A 10 -1.54 -19.22 -8.22
C GLU A 10 -2.48 -18.07 -7.88
N ASP A 11 -2.32 -17.50 -6.69
CA ASP A 11 -3.18 -16.43 -6.23
C ASP A 11 -2.95 -15.18 -7.09
N ASP A 12 -3.97 -14.74 -7.83
CA ASP A 12 -3.90 -13.62 -8.79
C ASP A 12 -3.38 -12.30 -8.18
N ARG A 13 -3.33 -12.22 -6.85
CA ARG A 13 -2.75 -11.08 -6.12
C ARG A 13 -1.22 -11.03 -6.24
N TYR A 14 -0.52 -12.16 -6.40
CA TYR A 14 0.95 -12.16 -6.53
C TYR A 14 1.41 -11.43 -7.80
N PRO A 15 0.88 -11.75 -9.00
CA PRO A 15 1.21 -10.98 -10.21
C PRO A 15 0.84 -9.49 -10.10
N GLN A 16 -0.28 -9.16 -9.46
CA GLN A 16 -0.70 -7.76 -9.27
C GLN A 16 0.29 -6.99 -8.39
N LYS A 17 0.73 -7.59 -7.28
CA LYS A 17 1.75 -7.03 -6.40
C LYS A 17 3.07 -6.84 -7.14
N ASP A 18 3.52 -7.81 -7.93
CA ASP A 18 4.78 -7.71 -8.67
C ASP A 18 4.73 -6.57 -9.71
N VAL A 19 3.63 -6.43 -10.45
CA VAL A 19 3.44 -5.31 -11.39
C VAL A 19 3.40 -3.97 -10.65
N PHE A 20 2.72 -3.89 -9.51
CA PHE A 20 2.71 -2.68 -8.68
C PHE A 20 4.12 -2.31 -8.23
N VAL A 21 4.89 -3.27 -7.70
CA VAL A 21 6.27 -3.04 -7.23
C VAL A 21 7.17 -2.61 -8.38
N GLU A 22 7.10 -3.28 -9.53
CA GLU A 22 7.88 -2.91 -10.71
C GLU A 22 7.57 -1.48 -11.18
N LYS A 23 6.28 -1.14 -11.28
CA LYS A 23 5.85 0.16 -11.82
C LYS A 23 6.04 1.32 -10.87
N CYS A 24 5.99 1.08 -9.56
CA CYS A 24 6.04 2.13 -8.55
C CYS A 24 7.33 2.13 -7.73
N MET A 25 8.35 1.33 -8.12
CA MET A 25 9.56 1.09 -7.33
C MET A 25 10.19 2.37 -6.79
N ASP A 26 10.45 3.36 -7.63
CA ASP A 26 11.10 4.62 -7.21
C ASP A 26 10.33 5.37 -6.11
N ALA A 27 9.01 5.22 -6.07
CA ALA A 27 8.16 5.86 -5.06
C ALA A 27 8.10 5.06 -3.74
N ILE A 28 8.40 3.76 -3.77
CA ILE A 28 8.24 2.84 -2.62
C ILE A 28 9.56 2.22 -2.14
N GLU A 29 10.67 2.41 -2.84
CA GLU A 29 11.97 1.81 -2.52
C GLU A 29 12.48 2.25 -1.13
N ILE A 30 13.14 1.32 -0.42
CA ILE A 30 13.77 1.62 0.88
C ILE A 30 15.09 2.39 0.70
N GLY A 31 15.41 3.28 1.64
CA GLY A 31 16.70 3.99 1.67
C GLY A 31 16.83 5.17 0.69
N THR A 32 15.84 5.41 -0.16
CA THR A 32 15.74 6.60 -1.01
C THR A 32 14.78 7.64 -0.42
N ASP A 33 14.79 8.85 -0.96
CA ASP A 33 13.75 9.85 -0.64
C ASP A 33 12.40 9.47 -1.26
N TYR A 34 11.31 10.06 -0.76
CA TYR A 34 10.00 9.88 -1.37
C TYR A 34 9.88 10.74 -2.64
N VAL A 35 9.51 10.11 -3.74
CA VAL A 35 9.24 10.79 -5.01
C VAL A 35 7.73 10.95 -5.18
N ASN A 36 7.28 12.17 -5.51
CA ASN A 36 5.88 12.41 -5.81
C ASN A 36 5.42 11.56 -7.02
N PRO A 37 4.20 11.02 -6.99
CA PRO A 37 3.77 10.09 -8.01
C PRO A 37 3.61 10.76 -9.37
N SER A 38 4.14 10.10 -10.40
CA SER A 38 3.82 10.43 -11.79
C SER A 38 2.40 9.97 -12.13
N GLN A 39 1.83 10.46 -13.24
CA GLN A 39 0.53 9.97 -13.73
C GLN A 39 0.51 8.45 -13.94
N SER A 40 1.66 7.86 -14.30
CA SER A 40 1.80 6.41 -14.44
C SER A 40 1.65 5.67 -13.12
N TYR A 41 2.15 6.24 -12.01
CA TYR A 41 2.00 5.65 -10.69
C TYR A 41 0.56 5.75 -10.22
N ILE A 42 -0.08 6.92 -10.44
CA ILE A 42 -1.50 7.13 -10.11
C ILE A 42 -2.38 6.10 -10.82
N HIS A 43 -2.25 5.93 -12.14
CA HIS A 43 -3.02 4.93 -12.88
C HIS A 43 -2.76 3.49 -12.42
N THR A 44 -1.52 3.19 -12.00
CA THR A 44 -1.19 1.87 -11.47
C THR A 44 -1.90 1.63 -10.14
N VAL A 45 -1.85 2.60 -9.22
CA VAL A 45 -2.53 2.51 -7.92
C VAL A 45 -4.04 2.42 -8.11
N GLU A 46 -4.65 3.28 -8.92
CA GLU A 46 -6.10 3.25 -9.19
C GLU A 46 -6.59 1.92 -9.75
N LYS A 47 -5.74 1.21 -10.50
CA LYS A 47 -6.08 -0.06 -11.13
C LYS A 47 -6.14 -1.22 -10.14
N TYR A 48 -5.40 -1.17 -9.03
CA TYR A 48 -5.26 -2.30 -8.11
C TYR A 48 -5.84 -1.97 -6.74
N ASP A 49 -6.39 -2.98 -6.07
CA ASP A 49 -6.79 -2.83 -4.68
C ASP A 49 -5.54 -2.80 -3.77
N MET A 50 -5.24 -1.62 -3.22
CA MET A 50 -4.07 -1.43 -2.36
C MET A 50 -4.14 -2.24 -1.06
N GLU A 51 -5.33 -2.51 -0.50
CA GLU A 51 -5.47 -3.42 0.64
C GLU A 51 -5.09 -4.85 0.24
N CYS A 52 -5.53 -5.26 -0.96
CA CYS A 52 -5.24 -6.57 -1.53
C CYS A 52 -3.73 -6.78 -1.79
N ILE A 53 -3.07 -5.79 -2.41
CA ILE A 53 -1.60 -5.76 -2.59
C ILE A 53 -0.91 -5.89 -1.23
N CYS A 54 -1.31 -5.08 -0.26
CA CYS A 54 -0.73 -5.08 1.07
C CYS A 54 -0.80 -6.45 1.76
N ARG A 55 -1.86 -7.22 1.56
CA ARG A 55 -1.99 -8.56 2.15
C ARG A 55 -1.00 -9.59 1.61
N VAL A 56 -0.49 -9.40 0.38
CA VAL A 56 0.43 -10.35 -0.27
C VAL A 56 1.88 -9.89 -0.32
N ILE A 57 2.16 -8.65 0.08
CA ILE A 57 3.52 -8.21 0.42
C ILE A 57 4.07 -9.16 1.49
N ASN A 58 5.27 -9.67 1.26
CA ASN A 58 5.93 -10.61 2.16
C ASN A 58 7.24 -10.01 2.72
N PRO A 59 7.88 -10.65 3.72
CA PRO A 59 9.11 -10.13 4.30
C PRO A 59 10.26 -9.94 3.30
N THR A 60 10.30 -10.73 2.22
CA THR A 60 11.30 -10.59 1.15
C THR A 60 11.07 -9.32 0.35
N ASP A 61 9.82 -8.97 0.05
CA ASP A 61 9.47 -7.70 -0.60
C ASP A 61 9.89 -6.51 0.28
N GLU A 62 9.66 -6.60 1.60
CA GLU A 62 10.02 -5.56 2.59
C GLU A 62 11.52 -5.29 2.71
N THR A 63 12.37 -6.17 2.20
CA THR A 63 13.82 -5.90 2.10
C THR A 63 14.15 -4.87 1.01
N LYS A 64 13.22 -4.62 0.08
CA LYS A 64 13.38 -3.74 -1.08
C LYS A 64 12.45 -2.52 -1.02
N ILE A 65 11.22 -2.72 -0.50
CA ILE A 65 10.20 -1.68 -0.45
C ILE A 65 9.90 -1.25 0.98
N SER A 66 9.58 0.04 1.15
CA SER A 66 9.12 0.63 2.40
C SER A 66 7.59 0.60 2.47
N ILE A 67 7.06 -0.13 3.45
CA ILE A 67 5.61 -0.14 3.73
C ILE A 67 5.06 1.28 3.95
N MET A 68 5.82 2.14 4.66
CA MET A 68 5.37 3.52 4.91
C MET A 68 5.25 4.32 3.60
N LYS A 69 6.17 4.14 2.66
CA LYS A 69 6.07 4.79 1.35
C LYS A 69 4.93 4.21 0.50
N THR A 70 4.68 2.91 0.58
CA THR A 70 3.51 2.27 -0.05
C THR A 70 2.20 2.86 0.49
N LEU A 71 2.07 3.00 1.81
CA LEU A 71 0.90 3.61 2.45
C LEU A 71 0.75 5.09 2.04
N ARG A 72 1.86 5.84 1.99
CA ARG A 72 1.87 7.23 1.52
C ARG A 72 1.43 7.34 0.07
N LEU A 73 1.94 6.48 -0.81
CA LEU A 73 1.55 6.44 -2.23
C LEU A 73 0.06 6.13 -2.39
N ALA A 74 -0.45 5.12 -1.68
CA ALA A 74 -1.86 4.76 -1.67
C ALA A 74 -2.75 5.93 -1.22
N TYR A 75 -2.33 6.65 -0.17
CA TYR A 75 -3.01 7.83 0.33
C TYR A 75 -3.04 8.98 -0.69
N VAL A 76 -1.88 9.35 -1.27
CA VAL A 76 -1.77 10.43 -2.25
C VAL A 76 -2.58 10.13 -3.52
N CYS A 77 -2.70 8.86 -3.89
CA CYS A 77 -3.52 8.39 -5.00
C CYS A 77 -4.99 8.13 -4.63
N HIS A 78 -5.47 8.61 -3.48
CA HIS A 78 -6.86 8.50 -3.03
C HIS A 78 -7.38 7.06 -2.80
N GLN A 79 -6.49 6.11 -2.54
CA GLN A 79 -6.82 4.75 -2.12
C GLN A 79 -6.18 4.42 -0.76
N PRO A 80 -6.54 5.13 0.33
CA PRO A 80 -5.98 4.85 1.65
C PRO A 80 -6.39 3.47 2.14
N ILE A 81 -5.45 2.76 2.75
CA ILE A 81 -5.73 1.46 3.35
C ILE A 81 -6.27 1.66 4.77
N PRO A 82 -7.40 1.05 5.13
CA PRO A 82 -8.01 1.25 6.44
C PRO A 82 -7.10 0.86 7.61
N MET A 83 -7.29 1.53 8.76
CA MET A 83 -6.64 1.13 10.00
C MET A 83 -7.02 -0.29 10.41
N GLY A 84 -6.14 -0.95 11.18
CA GLY A 84 -6.31 -2.33 11.61
C GLY A 84 -6.09 -3.38 10.52
N ARG A 85 -5.85 -2.98 9.27
CA ARG A 85 -5.50 -3.90 8.18
C ARG A 85 -4.02 -4.25 8.19
N LYS A 86 -3.72 -5.43 7.65
CA LYS A 86 -2.35 -5.91 7.48
C LYS A 86 -1.78 -5.43 6.15
N CYS A 87 -0.57 -4.90 6.18
CA CYS A 87 0.25 -4.62 5.02
C CYS A 87 1.65 -5.20 5.23
N GLY A 88 1.99 -6.25 4.49
CA GLY A 88 3.22 -6.98 4.71
C GLY A 88 3.23 -7.63 6.10
N THR A 89 4.30 -7.42 6.86
CA THR A 89 4.43 -7.81 8.26
C THR A 89 3.84 -6.79 9.23
N TRP A 90 3.39 -5.63 8.73
CA TRP A 90 2.89 -4.52 9.53
C TRP A 90 1.38 -4.54 9.66
N THR A 91 0.89 -4.09 10.80
CA THR A 91 -0.51 -3.71 11.00
C THR A 91 -0.62 -2.19 10.96
N ILE A 92 -1.54 -1.68 10.18
CA ILE A 92 -1.76 -0.23 10.04
C ILE A 92 -2.39 0.29 11.33
N SER A 93 -1.66 1.14 12.04
CA SER A 93 -2.10 1.83 13.25
C SER A 93 -2.00 3.35 13.08
N ALA A 94 -2.70 4.10 13.94
CA ALA A 94 -2.68 5.57 13.93
C ALA A 94 -1.25 6.15 13.98
N THR A 95 -0.30 5.49 14.66
CA THR A 95 1.11 5.92 14.74
C THR A 95 1.85 5.86 13.40
N ASN A 96 1.52 4.88 12.56
CA ASN A 96 2.20 4.63 11.29
C ASN A 96 1.62 5.54 10.19
N ILE A 97 0.32 5.81 10.27
CA ILE A 97 -0.35 6.80 9.42
C ILE A 97 0.11 8.21 9.80
N ASP A 98 0.21 8.55 11.10
CA ASP A 98 0.67 9.87 11.58
C ASP A 98 2.10 10.19 11.12
N THR A 99 3.00 9.20 11.08
CA THR A 99 4.36 9.40 10.53
C THR A 99 4.33 9.71 9.03
N SER A 100 3.48 9.01 8.28
CA SER A 100 3.31 9.19 6.83
C SER A 100 2.57 10.49 6.49
N LEU A 101 1.58 10.87 7.30
CA LEU A 101 0.78 12.10 7.18
C LEU A 101 1.55 13.33 7.67
N LYS A 102 2.38 13.25 8.72
CA LYS A 102 3.26 14.35 9.14
C LYS A 102 4.27 14.71 8.05
N ALA A 103 4.77 13.70 7.32
CA ALA A 103 5.61 13.94 6.14
C ALA A 103 4.84 14.59 4.96
N LEU A 104 3.51 14.53 4.95
CA LEU A 104 2.63 15.21 3.99
C LEU A 104 2.13 16.57 4.50
N SER A 105 1.92 16.74 5.81
CA SER A 105 1.39 17.97 6.42
C SER A 105 2.40 19.12 6.39
N MET A 106 3.69 18.81 6.29
CA MET A 106 4.73 19.78 5.94
C MET A 106 4.56 20.35 4.51
N ALA A 107 3.74 19.72 3.65
CA ALA A 107 3.49 20.14 2.28
C ALA A 107 2.05 20.65 2.04
N ASN A 108 1.03 20.10 2.70
CA ASN A 108 -0.38 20.53 2.61
C ASN A 108 -1.09 20.22 3.93
N GLY A 109 -1.76 21.22 4.55
CA GLY A 109 -2.26 21.23 5.93
C GLY A 109 -3.08 20.03 6.47
N PRO A 110 -3.49 20.07 7.76
CA PRO A 110 -3.89 18.88 8.52
C PRO A 110 -5.13 18.18 7.97
N VAL A 111 -5.05 16.85 7.85
CA VAL A 111 -6.15 15.97 7.42
C VAL A 111 -6.76 15.34 8.66
N ILE A 112 -8.04 15.63 8.88
CA ILE A 112 -8.85 15.12 9.98
C ILE A 112 -9.43 13.77 9.53
N TYR A 113 -9.14 12.70 10.26
CA TYR A 113 -9.78 11.40 10.10
C TYR A 113 -10.86 11.25 11.16
N GLU A 114 -12.11 11.03 10.74
CA GLU A 114 -13.22 10.71 11.64
C GLU A 114 -13.08 9.26 12.14
N ASP A 115 -13.08 9.12 13.46
CA ASP A 115 -12.91 7.87 14.20
C ASP A 115 -14.28 7.18 14.31
N ASP A 116 -14.52 6.13 13.50
CA ASP A 116 -15.74 5.31 13.61
C ASP A 116 -15.47 4.17 14.61
N GLU A 117 -15.46 4.53 15.89
CA GLU A 117 -15.54 3.61 17.02
C GLU A 117 -17.01 3.25 17.26
N LYS A 118 -17.37 1.97 17.14
CA LYS A 118 -18.66 1.43 17.59
C LYS A 118 -18.51 0.11 18.32
#